data_AF-A0A9W8N9E9-F1
#
_entry.id   AF-A0A9W8N9E9-F1
#
_cell.length_a   1.000
_cell.length_b   1.000
_cell.length_c   1.000
_cell.angle_alpha   90.00
_cell.angle_beta   90.00
_cell.angle_gamma   90.00
#
_symmetry.space_group_name_H-M   'P 1'
#
loop_
_entity.id
_entity.type
_entity.pdbx_description
1 polymer ?
#
loop_
_entity_poly.entity_id
_entity_poly.type
_entity_poly.pdbx_seq_one_letter_code
_entity_poly.pdbx_strand_id
1 'polypeptide(L)'
;MGEHHHHHYAATYPTGGGLVAVDERVKTFISAFYAVSDDPGRNREWVEDYFVPDACLVMGNKKVQGVEVKSRRHKLDKVFPAVFEQLEKVRRFEYMLHGTVDLEMKSGERTTGQWAGRAVLGDDEERGGLS
;
A
#
# COMPACT_ATOMS: atom_id res chain seq x y z
N MET A 1 -14.69 23.53 13.35
CA MET A 1 -13.65 23.71 12.30
C MET A 1 -12.97 22.37 12.13
N GLY A 2 -13.34 21.62 11.09
CA GLY A 2 -12.67 20.36 10.76
C GLY A 2 -11.48 20.68 9.87
N GLU A 3 -10.27 20.36 10.31
CA GLU A 3 -9.10 20.39 9.43
C GLU A 3 -9.32 19.36 8.32
N HIS A 4 -9.39 19.83 7.08
CA HIS A 4 -9.30 18.99 5.90
C HIS A 4 -7.85 18.51 5.78
N HIS A 5 -7.52 17.41 6.45
CA HIS A 5 -6.22 16.76 6.28
C HIS A 5 -6.16 16.21 4.85
N HIS A 6 -5.31 16.81 4.02
CA HIS A 6 -5.08 16.40 2.65
C HIS A 6 -4.57 14.94 2.63
N HIS A 7 -5.36 14.04 2.06
CA HIS A 7 -4.93 12.69 1.74
C HIS A 7 -3.85 12.75 0.67
N HIS A 8 -2.65 12.22 0.95
CA HIS A 8 -1.55 12.14 -0.02
C HIS A 8 -1.26 10.69 -0.36
N TYR A 9 -2.11 10.13 -1.22
CA TYR A 9 -1.84 8.85 -1.91
C TYR A 9 -1.09 9.04 -3.24
N ALA A 10 -0.79 10.29 -3.61
CA ALA A 10 0.04 10.65 -4.75
C ALA A 10 1.52 10.49 -4.41
N ALA A 11 2.05 9.29 -4.59
CA ALA A 11 3.46 8.99 -4.38
C ALA A 11 4.35 9.56 -5.50
N THR A 12 5.62 9.81 -5.18
CA THR A 12 6.63 10.08 -6.21
C THR A 12 7.16 8.76 -6.75
N TYR A 13 7.23 8.65 -8.08
CA TYR A 13 7.79 7.51 -8.80
C TYR A 13 9.12 7.90 -9.48
N PRO A 14 10.06 6.96 -9.68
CA PRO A 14 11.32 7.25 -10.36
C PRO A 14 11.10 7.79 -11.78
N THR A 15 11.85 8.85 -12.13
CA THR A 15 11.85 9.45 -13.47
C THR A 15 13.28 9.41 -14.05
N GLY A 16 13.49 8.78 -15.22
CA GLY A 16 14.81 8.71 -15.86
C GLY A 16 14.99 7.50 -16.79
N GLY A 17 15.81 7.66 -17.84
CA GLY A 17 15.91 6.74 -18.99
C GLY A 17 16.57 5.36 -18.75
N GLY A 18 16.82 4.97 -17.51
CA GLY A 18 17.34 3.64 -17.14
C GLY A 18 16.48 2.91 -16.11
N LEU A 19 15.31 3.45 -15.77
CA LEU A 19 14.44 2.95 -14.71
C LEU A 19 13.26 2.18 -15.30
N VAL A 20 12.75 1.20 -14.55
CA VAL A 20 11.54 0.48 -14.91
C VAL A 20 10.37 1.46 -14.93
N ALA A 21 9.77 1.66 -16.10
CA ALA A 21 8.58 2.49 -16.23
C ALA A 21 7.44 1.89 -15.40
N VAL A 22 6.78 2.73 -14.61
CA VAL A 22 5.63 2.33 -13.81
C VAL A 22 4.35 2.66 -14.58
N ASP A 23 3.57 1.62 -14.87
CA ASP A 23 2.27 1.71 -15.52
C ASP A 23 1.32 2.59 -14.67
N GLU A 24 0.53 3.44 -15.32
CA GLU A 24 -0.49 4.26 -14.64
C GLU A 24 -1.50 3.41 -13.86
N ARG A 25 -1.81 2.20 -14.35
CA ARG A 25 -2.68 1.24 -13.64
C ARG A 25 -2.13 0.92 -12.26
N VAL A 26 -0.80 0.77 -12.12
CA VAL A 26 -0.15 0.50 -10.83
C VAL A 26 -0.26 1.70 -9.91
N LYS A 27 -0.11 2.92 -10.44
CA LYS A 27 -0.26 4.14 -9.64
C LYS A 27 -1.68 4.26 -9.09
N THR A 28 -2.67 4.04 -9.94
CA THR A 28 -4.09 4.01 -9.54
C THR A 28 -4.35 2.92 -8.51
N PHE A 29 -3.84 1.71 -8.72
CA PHE A 29 -4.00 0.60 -7.79
C PHE A 29 -3.43 0.93 -6.41
N ILE A 30 -2.18 1.39 -6.33
CA ILE A 30 -1.52 1.71 -5.06
C ILE A 30 -2.29 2.83 -4.33
N SER A 31 -2.70 3.89 -5.04
CA SER A 31 -3.46 4.96 -4.40
C SER A 31 -4.81 4.48 -3.87
N ALA A 32 -5.53 3.65 -4.64
CA ALA A 32 -6.81 3.10 -4.23
C ALA A 32 -6.65 2.13 -3.05
N PHE A 33 -5.65 1.24 -3.09
CA PHE A 33 -5.33 0.28 -2.03
C PHE A 33 -5.23 0.96 -0.66
N TYR A 34 -4.43 2.03 -0.55
CA TYR A 34 -4.26 2.72 0.73
C TYR A 34 -5.48 3.54 1.13
N ALA A 35 -6.24 4.09 0.18
CA ALA A 35 -7.51 4.74 0.47
C ALA A 35 -8.55 3.77 1.07
N VAL A 36 -8.60 2.52 0.60
CA VAL A 36 -9.48 1.49 1.19
C VAL A 36 -8.89 0.94 2.50
N SER A 37 -7.59 0.68 2.55
CA SER A 37 -6.93 0.16 3.75
C SER A 37 -7.02 1.10 4.97
N ASP A 38 -7.07 2.41 4.74
CA ASP A 38 -7.19 3.42 5.80
C ASP A 38 -8.63 3.56 6.34
N ASP A 39 -9.62 2.91 5.71
CA ASP A 39 -11.00 2.92 6.15
C ASP A 39 -11.36 1.60 6.87
N PRO A 40 -11.51 1.61 8.22
CA PRO A 40 -11.90 0.41 8.97
C PRO A 40 -13.23 -0.19 8.54
N GLY A 41 -14.13 0.61 7.96
CA GLY A 41 -15.43 0.17 7.45
C GLY A 41 -15.35 -0.59 6.13
N ARG A 42 -14.21 -0.51 5.42
CA ARG A 42 -14.01 -1.13 4.11
C ARG A 42 -13.03 -2.30 4.14
N ASN A 43 -12.74 -2.86 5.32
CA ASN A 43 -11.84 -4.01 5.47
C ASN A 43 -12.24 -5.21 4.60
N ARG A 44 -13.54 -5.45 4.39
CA ARG A 44 -14.01 -6.54 3.52
C ARG A 44 -13.62 -6.30 2.07
N GLU A 45 -13.94 -5.12 1.54
CA GLU A 45 -13.55 -4.70 0.19
C GLU A 45 -12.02 -4.74 0.03
N TRP A 46 -11.30 -4.25 1.04
CA TRP A 46 -9.84 -4.29 1.03
C TRP A 46 -9.29 -5.71 0.87
N VAL A 47 -9.87 -6.71 1.56
CA VAL A 47 -9.42 -8.10 1.46
C VAL A 47 -9.89 -8.76 0.17
N GLU A 48 -11.14 -8.55 -0.25
CA GLU A 48 -11.75 -9.25 -1.40
C GLU A 48 -11.29 -8.69 -2.76
N ASP A 49 -11.00 -7.39 -2.87
CA ASP A 49 -10.69 -6.73 -4.15
C ASP A 49 -9.21 -6.44 -4.37
N TYR A 50 -8.38 -6.45 -3.32
CA TYR A 50 -6.96 -6.07 -3.43
C TYR A 50 -5.98 -7.19 -3.08
N PHE A 51 -6.45 -8.39 -2.80
CA PHE A 51 -5.58 -9.55 -2.53
C PHE A 51 -6.06 -10.75 -3.34
N VAL A 52 -5.13 -11.43 -3.99
CA VAL A 52 -5.38 -12.76 -4.53
C VAL A 52 -5.60 -13.78 -3.40
N PRO A 53 -6.32 -14.90 -3.63
CA PRO A 53 -6.67 -15.85 -2.58
C PRO A 53 -5.48 -16.42 -1.77
N ASP A 54 -4.29 -16.46 -2.37
CA ASP A 54 -3.05 -16.95 -1.76
C ASP A 54 -2.09 -15.82 -1.33
N ALA A 55 -2.53 -14.55 -1.37
CA ALA A 55 -1.72 -13.42 -0.97
C ALA A 55 -1.38 -13.46 0.52
N CYS A 56 -0.14 -13.15 0.85
CA CYS A 56 0.33 -13.06 2.23
C CYS A 56 0.58 -11.60 2.61
N LEU A 57 -0.23 -11.07 3.53
CA LEU A 57 -0.04 -9.76 4.12
C LEU A 57 0.70 -9.86 5.45
N VAL A 58 1.92 -9.35 5.50
CA VAL A 58 2.71 -9.23 6.73
C VAL A 58 2.77 -7.77 7.16
N MET A 59 2.10 -7.44 8.26
CA MET A 59 2.09 -6.09 8.83
C MET A 59 2.81 -6.08 10.19
N GLY A 60 4.08 -5.68 10.18
CA GLY A 60 4.92 -5.54 11.37
C GLY A 60 5.20 -6.84 12.13
N ASN A 61 6.06 -6.75 13.14
CA ASN A 61 6.35 -7.84 14.07
C ASN A 61 5.28 -7.81 15.15
N LYS A 62 4.18 -8.56 15.05
CA LYS A 62 3.15 -8.59 16.10
C LYS A 62 3.77 -8.95 17.48
N LYS A 63 3.98 -7.94 18.32
CA LYS A 63 3.87 -7.98 19.79
C LYS A 63 3.14 -6.72 20.23
N VAL A 64 1.82 -6.73 20.07
CA VAL A 64 0.98 -5.67 20.65
C VAL A 64 0.48 -6.19 21.99
N GLN A 65 1.23 -5.88 23.05
CA GLN A 65 0.71 -5.93 24.42
C GLN A 65 0.16 -4.54 24.73
N GLY A 66 -1.17 -4.38 24.72
CA GLY A 66 -1.86 -3.30 25.43
C GLY A 66 -2.39 -2.09 24.65
N VAL A 67 -2.13 -1.93 23.35
CA VAL A 67 -2.64 -0.77 22.58
C VAL A 67 -3.35 -1.18 21.30
N GLU A 68 -4.68 -1.13 21.32
CA GLU A 68 -5.50 -1.36 20.14
C GLU A 68 -5.54 -0.10 19.27
N VAL A 69 -5.16 -0.25 17.99
CA VAL A 69 -5.25 0.82 16.98
C VAL A 69 -6.72 1.00 16.59
N LYS A 70 -7.21 2.23 16.63
CA LYS A 70 -8.57 2.62 16.22
C LYS A 70 -8.63 2.95 14.73
N SER A 71 -7.67 3.73 14.24
CA SER A 71 -7.55 4.05 12.82
C SER A 71 -6.10 4.29 12.45
N ARG A 72 -5.81 4.12 11.18
CA ARG A 72 -4.52 4.41 10.55
C ARG A 72 -4.75 5.29 9.33
N ARG A 73 -3.78 6.13 9.01
CA ARG A 73 -3.82 6.94 7.79
C ARG A 73 -2.43 7.01 7.20
N HIS A 74 -2.25 6.38 6.04
CA HIS A 74 -0.98 6.35 5.35
C HIS A 74 -0.79 7.58 4.47
N LYS A 75 0.45 8.04 4.40
CA LYS A 75 0.97 8.92 3.37
C LYS A 75 2.03 8.16 2.61
N LEU A 76 1.93 8.16 1.28
CA LEU A 76 2.93 7.58 0.39
C LEU A 76 3.90 8.68 -0.05
N ASP A 77 5.18 8.57 0.33
CA ASP A 77 6.19 9.51 -0.13
C ASP A 77 6.80 9.03 -1.45
N LYS A 78 7.26 7.77 -1.52
CA LYS A 78 7.91 7.21 -2.71
C LYS A 78 7.55 5.75 -2.95
N VAL A 79 7.48 5.37 -4.21
CA VAL A 79 7.25 3.99 -4.69
C VAL A 79 8.29 3.65 -5.75
N PHE A 80 9.01 2.55 -5.58
CA PHE A 80 10.10 2.12 -6.46
C PHE A 80 9.79 0.73 -7.02
N PRO A 81 9.71 0.57 -8.35
CA PRO A 81 9.71 -0.76 -8.94
C PRO A 81 11.10 -1.39 -8.84
N ALA A 82 11.13 -2.69 -8.61
CA ALA A 82 12.30 -3.53 -8.71
C ALA A 82 11.93 -4.84 -9.40
N VAL A 83 12.85 -5.37 -10.21
CA VAL A 83 12.71 -6.67 -10.85
C VAL A 83 13.93 -7.47 -10.43
N PHE A 84 13.70 -8.49 -9.60
CA PHE A 84 14.76 -9.38 -9.13
C PHE A 84 14.73 -10.74 -9.82
N GLU A 85 13.55 -11.18 -10.26
CA GLU A 85 13.35 -12.43 -10.98
C GLU A 85 12.54 -12.19 -12.26
N GLN A 86 13.09 -12.59 -13.39
CA GLN A 86 12.41 -12.56 -14.68
C GLN A 86 12.25 -14.00 -15.15
N LEU A 87 11.13 -14.63 -14.77
CA LEU A 87 10.73 -15.92 -15.32
C LEU A 87 10.20 -15.69 -16.73
N GLU A 88 10.59 -16.52 -17.70
CA GLU A 88 10.36 -16.31 -19.14
C GLU A 88 8.90 -16.04 -19.55
N LYS A 89 7.93 -16.35 -18.67
CA LYS A 89 6.49 -16.24 -18.94
C LYS A 89 5.70 -15.38 -17.93
N VAL A 90 6.31 -14.93 -16.83
CA VAL A 90 5.63 -14.10 -15.82
C VAL A 90 6.57 -12.98 -15.40
N ARG A 91 6.21 -11.75 -15.75
CA ARG A 91 6.94 -10.57 -15.31
C ARG A 91 6.36 -10.12 -13.97
N ARG A 92 6.94 -10.57 -12.87
CA ARG A 92 6.61 -10.07 -11.53
C ARG A 92 7.38 -8.79 -11.25
N PHE A 93 6.65 -7.74 -10.91
CA PHE A 93 7.25 -6.51 -10.41
C PHE A 93 7.12 -6.48 -8.90
N GLU A 94 8.24 -6.22 -8.24
CA GLU A 94 8.24 -5.89 -6.83
C GLU A 94 8.20 -4.38 -6.69
N TYR A 95 7.46 -3.88 -5.71
CA TYR A 95 7.38 -2.48 -5.39
C TYR A 95 7.81 -2.27 -3.95
N MET A 96 8.82 -1.43 -3.77
CA MET A 96 9.22 -0.92 -2.47
C MET A 96 8.59 0.45 -2.28
N LEU A 97 7.93 0.65 -1.14
CA LEU A 97 7.19 1.88 -0.88
C LEU A 97 7.39 2.33 0.56
N HIS A 98 7.49 3.63 0.77
CA HIS A 98 7.70 4.19 2.10
C HIS A 98 7.00 5.54 2.27
N GLY A 99 6.78 5.89 3.52
CA GLY A 99 6.27 7.20 3.91
C GLY A 99 5.96 7.25 5.40
N THR A 100 4.91 8.00 5.75
CA THR A 100 4.45 8.13 7.14
C THR A 100 3.08 7.54 7.34
N VAL A 101 2.80 7.10 8.56
CA VAL A 101 1.47 6.62 8.98
C VAL A 101 1.08 7.34 10.26
N ASP A 102 -0.08 7.98 10.24
CA ASP A 102 -0.71 8.50 11.44
C ASP A 102 -1.53 7.38 12.07
N LEU A 103 -1.32 7.12 13.35
CA LEU A 103 -2.04 6.12 14.13
C LEU A 103 -2.87 6.84 15.20
N GLU A 104 -4.16 6.52 15.26
CA GLU A 104 -5.01 6.85 16.40
C GLU A 104 -5.27 5.58 17.20
N MET A 105 -4.96 5.61 18.49
CA MET A 105 -5.21 4.51 19.41
C MET A 105 -6.63 4.60 19.97
N LYS A 106 -7.19 3.48 20.44
CA LYS A 106 -8.51 3.50 21.12
C LYS A 106 -8.52 4.35 22.38
N SER A 107 -7.35 4.59 23.00
CA SER A 107 -7.18 5.52 24.12
C SER A 107 -7.33 7.00 23.73
N GLY A 108 -7.35 7.31 22.43
CA GLY A 108 -7.36 8.68 21.89
C GLY A 108 -5.97 9.26 21.63
N GLU A 109 -4.90 8.54 22.01
CA GLU A 109 -3.52 8.93 21.68
C GLU A 109 -3.30 8.92 20.16
N ARG A 110 -2.54 9.90 19.66
CA ARG A 110 -2.17 10.02 18.25
C ARG A 110 -0.67 10.09 18.10
N THR A 111 -0.13 9.32 17.17
CA THR A 111 1.31 9.30 16.85
C THR A 111 1.52 9.17 15.35
N THR A 112 2.65 9.69 14.85
CA THR A 112 3.06 9.57 13.44
C THR A 112 4.36 8.79 13.39
N GLY A 113 4.37 7.69 12.64
CA GLY A 113 5.55 6.84 12.44
C GLY A 113 6.00 6.81 10.99
N GLN A 114 7.28 6.53 10.76
CA GLN A 114 7.78 6.14 9.45
C GLN A 114 7.43 4.68 9.17
N TRP A 115 7.10 4.35 7.93
CA TRP A 115 6.84 2.98 7.50
C TRP A 115 7.45 2.69 6.14
N ALA A 116 7.72 1.43 5.89
CA ALA A 116 8.08 0.90 4.59
C ALA A 116 7.31 -0.40 4.35
N GLY A 117 6.97 -0.65 3.09
CA GLY A 117 6.30 -1.85 2.63
C GLY A 117 6.95 -2.40 1.37
N ARG A 118 6.82 -3.70 1.19
CA ARG A 118 7.14 -4.43 -0.04
C ARG A 118 5.85 -5.03 -0.56
N ALA A 119 5.56 -4.81 -1.83
CA ALA A 119 4.46 -5.43 -2.55
C ALA A 119 5.00 -6.20 -3.76
N VAL A 120 4.34 -7.30 -4.11
CA VAL A 120 4.55 -8.00 -5.38
C VAL A 120 3.19 -7.96 -6.07
N LEU A 121 3.13 -7.32 -7.23
CA LEU A 121 1.86 -7.19 -7.97
C LEU A 121 1.83 -8.18 -9.13
N GLY A 122 0.68 -8.80 -9.34
CA GLY A 122 0.36 -9.63 -10.50
C GLY A 122 -0.64 -8.95 -11.43
N ASP A 123 -0.66 -9.36 -12.69
CA ASP A 123 -1.79 -9.08 -13.58
C ASP A 123 -2.87 -10.14 -13.33
N ASP A 124 -4.09 -9.72 -13.00
CA ASP A 124 -5.27 -10.58 -12.96
C ASP A 124 -5.90 -10.60 -14.37
N GLU A 125 -5.49 -11.57 -15.19
CA GLU A 125 -5.97 -11.71 -16.56
C GLU A 125 -7.49 -12.02 -16.64
N GLU A 126 -8.10 -12.57 -15.59
CA GLU A 126 -9.53 -12.89 -15.55
C GLU A 126 -10.41 -11.68 -15.20
N ARG A 127 -9.93 -10.76 -14.35
CA ARG A 127 -10.65 -9.51 -14.00
C ARG A 127 -10.19 -8.28 -14.79
N GLY A 128 -9.15 -8.40 -15.61
CA GLY A 128 -8.57 -7.28 -16.37
C GLY A 128 -7.93 -6.19 -15.50
N GLY A 129 -7.55 -6.54 -14.27
CA GLY A 129 -7.08 -5.62 -13.21
C GLY A 129 -5.72 -6.00 -12.63
N LEU A 130 -5.21 -5.16 -11.72
CA LEU A 130 -4.02 -5.47 -10.92
C LEU A 130 -4.47 -6.00 -9.55
N SER A 131 -3.70 -6.95 -9.00
CA SER A 131 -3.92 -7.55 -7.67
C SER A 131 -2.61 -7.90 -6.99
#